data_AF-A0A6P0XGM9-F1
#
_entry.id   AF-A0A6P0XGM9-F1
#
_cell.length_a   1.000
_cell.length_b   1.000
_cell.length_c   1.000
_cell.angle_alpha   90.00
_cell.angle_beta   90.00
_cell.angle_gamma   90.00
#
_symmetry.space_group_name_H-M   'P 1'
#
loop_
_entity.id
_entity.type
_entity.pdbx_description
1 polymer ?
#
loop_
_entity_poly.entity_id
_entity_poly.type
_entity_poly.pdbx_seq_one_letter_code
_entity_poly.pdbx_strand_id
1 'polypeptide(L)'
;MSTLLEKIASDEAIDTAYQWLCKKRQHYHPNADVWQLRRWWHEKKPILQAQILSGNFQFRELRLIRGEEKSIEWWSSLDALVLKAMTIVLTEHLKPGASQMLKNIFCHCERNVMERSNRKV
;
A
#
# COMPACT_ATOMS: atom_id res chain seq x y z
N MET A 1 23.32 -8.09 9.03
CA MET A 1 22.25 -8.86 8.35
C MET A 1 21.00 -7.98 8.29
N SER A 2 21.05 -6.92 7.48
CA SER A 2 20.01 -5.85 7.41
C SER A 2 19.68 -5.45 5.96
N THR A 3 20.28 -6.10 4.98
CA THR A 3 20.29 -5.69 3.57
C THR A 3 18.90 -5.66 2.94
N LEU A 4 17.98 -6.52 3.40
CA LEU A 4 16.63 -6.58 2.84
C LEU A 4 15.77 -5.40 3.33
N LEU A 5 15.84 -5.04 4.61
CA LEU A 5 15.12 -3.88 5.14
C LEU A 5 15.68 -2.58 4.55
N GLU A 6 16.99 -2.49 4.35
CA GLU A 6 17.64 -1.38 3.64
C GLU A 6 17.14 -1.26 2.20
N LYS A 7 17.01 -2.38 1.47
CA LYS A 7 16.41 -2.39 0.13
C LYS A 7 14.94 -1.95 0.15
N ILE A 8 14.14 -2.42 1.10
CA ILE A 8 12.72 -2.05 1.22
C ILE A 8 12.56 -0.57 1.56
N ALA A 9 13.41 -0.04 2.45
CA ALA A 9 13.41 1.36 2.85
C ALA A 9 14.15 2.27 1.86
N SER A 10 14.76 1.73 0.81
CA SER A 10 15.46 2.53 -0.20
C SER A 10 14.50 3.52 -0.87
N ASP A 11 15.04 4.67 -1.29
CA ASP A 11 14.26 5.66 -2.02
C ASP A 11 13.61 5.07 -3.27
N GLU A 12 14.33 4.22 -4.00
CA GLU A 12 13.82 3.54 -5.19
C GLU A 12 12.58 2.70 -4.89
N ALA A 13 12.63 1.82 -3.89
CA ALA A 13 11.50 0.96 -3.54
C ALA A 13 10.31 1.77 -3.00
N ILE A 14 10.57 2.74 -2.12
CA ILE A 14 9.54 3.55 -1.48
C ILE A 14 8.88 4.52 -2.47
N ASP A 15 9.65 5.19 -3.33
CA ASP A 15 9.11 6.12 -4.32
C ASP A 15 8.36 5.37 -5.43
N THR A 16 8.85 4.22 -5.87
CA THR A 16 8.13 3.37 -6.84
C THR A 16 6.81 2.87 -6.26
N ALA A 17 6.81 2.44 -4.99
CA ALA A 17 5.59 2.04 -4.29
C ALA A 17 4.61 3.21 -4.11
N TYR A 18 5.12 4.41 -3.79
CA TYR A 18 4.31 5.62 -3.66
C TYR A 18 3.68 6.05 -4.99
N GLN A 19 4.43 6.04 -6.09
CA GLN A 19 3.90 6.34 -7.42
C GLN A 19 2.81 5.33 -7.82
N TRP A 20 3.05 4.04 -7.57
CA TRP A 20 2.05 3.00 -7.77
C TRP A 20 0.77 3.28 -6.97
N LEU A 21 0.90 3.61 -5.68
CA LEU A 21 -0.23 3.92 -4.82
C LEU A 21 -1.01 5.14 -5.33
N CYS A 22 -0.30 6.19 -5.74
CA CYS A 22 -0.89 7.41 -6.29
C CYS A 22 -1.70 7.12 -7.55
N LYS A 23 -1.15 6.32 -8.47
CA LYS A 23 -1.88 5.90 -9.66
C LYS A 23 -3.09 5.03 -9.31
N LYS A 24 -2.92 4.06 -8.40
CA LYS A 24 -3.95 3.09 -8.06
C LYS A 24 -5.15 3.72 -7.35
N ARG A 25 -4.92 4.67 -6.46
CA ARG A 25 -5.95 5.36 -5.65
C ARG A 25 -6.23 6.78 -6.15
N GLN A 26 -6.00 7.08 -7.43
CA GLN A 26 -6.21 8.44 -7.98
C GLN A 26 -7.67 8.90 -7.98
N HIS A 27 -8.62 7.95 -8.04
CA HIS A 27 -10.06 8.24 -8.05
C HIS A 27 -10.73 8.00 -6.69
N TYR A 28 -9.94 7.85 -5.63
CA TYR A 28 -10.50 7.68 -4.29
C TYR A 28 -11.10 8.99 -3.81
N HIS A 29 -12.16 8.90 -2.99
CA HIS A 29 -12.81 10.07 -2.41
C HIS A 29 -11.79 11.01 -1.73
N PRO A 30 -11.93 12.35 -1.81
CA PRO A 30 -10.98 13.31 -1.23
C PRO A 30 -10.67 13.10 0.26
N ASN A 31 -11.63 12.56 1.02
CA ASN A 31 -11.47 12.23 2.43
C ASN A 31 -10.74 10.90 2.70
N ALA A 32 -10.32 10.18 1.65
CA ALA A 32 -9.52 8.97 1.80
C ALA A 32 -8.11 9.31 2.31
N ASP A 33 -7.55 8.38 3.08
CA ASP A 33 -6.22 8.50 3.70
C ASP A 33 -5.07 8.70 2.69
N VAL A 34 -5.25 8.28 1.43
CA VAL A 34 -4.28 8.52 0.36
C VAL A 34 -4.00 10.01 0.14
N TRP A 35 -5.01 10.89 0.26
CA TRP A 35 -4.84 12.30 -0.01
C TRP A 35 -4.04 13.01 1.08
N GLN A 36 -4.26 12.62 2.34
CA GLN A 36 -3.41 13.06 3.45
C GLN A 36 -1.97 12.55 3.26
N LEU A 37 -1.79 11.29 2.86
CA LEU A 37 -0.45 10.76 2.61
C LEU A 37 0.27 11.55 1.50
N ARG A 38 -0.42 11.90 0.41
CA ARG A 38 0.17 12.71 -0.68
C ARG A 38 0.57 14.09 -0.22
N ARG A 39 -0.32 14.77 0.50
CA ARG A 39 -0.09 16.14 0.98
C ARG A 39 1.14 16.24 1.88
N TRP A 40 1.37 15.23 2.71
CA TRP A 40 2.44 15.22 3.71
C TRP A 40 3.57 14.25 3.34
N TRP A 41 3.70 13.88 2.06
CA TRP A 41 4.61 12.79 1.66
C TRP A 41 6.07 13.09 2.02
N HIS A 42 6.54 14.30 1.76
CA HIS A 42 7.91 14.72 2.07
C HIS A 42 8.27 14.59 3.56
N GLU A 43 7.29 14.77 4.45
CA GLU A 43 7.48 14.60 5.90
C GLU A 43 7.30 13.14 6.34
N LYS A 44 6.37 12.41 5.72
CA LYS A 44 6.05 11.02 6.08
C LYS A 44 7.09 10.02 5.57
N LYS A 45 7.69 10.26 4.41
CA LYS A 45 8.67 9.37 3.79
C LYS A 45 9.87 9.07 4.71
N PRO A 46 10.61 10.05 5.26
CA PRO A 46 11.76 9.76 6.11
C PRO A 46 11.37 9.05 7.42
N ILE A 47 10.22 9.39 8.00
CA ILE A 47 9.69 8.72 9.20
C ILE A 47 9.40 7.25 8.89
N LEU A 48 8.75 6.98 7.76
CA LEU A 48 8.44 5.62 7.31
C LEU A 48 9.70 4.80 7.09
N GLN A 49 10.70 5.35 6.40
CA GLN A 49 11.98 4.68 6.15
C GLN A 49 12.68 4.33 7.48
N ALA A 50 12.71 5.26 8.44
CA ALA A 50 13.28 5.02 9.76
C ALA A 50 12.51 3.92 10.54
N GLN A 51 11.18 3.89 10.44
CA GLN A 51 10.37 2.83 11.05
C GLN A 51 10.64 1.45 10.44
N ILE A 52 10.80 1.36 9.12
CA ILE A 52 11.14 0.11 8.43
C ILE A 52 12.55 -0.36 8.82
N LEU A 53 13.53 0.54 8.78
CA LEU A 53 14.93 0.23 9.10
C LEU A 53 15.10 -0.23 10.56
N SER A 54 14.34 0.35 11.48
CA SER A 54 14.36 -0.03 12.90
C SER A 54 13.50 -1.27 13.20
N GLY A 55 12.78 -1.82 12.23
CA GLY A 55 11.86 -2.95 12.43
C GLY A 55 10.61 -2.59 13.25
N ASN A 56 10.36 -1.30 13.49
CA ASN A 56 9.25 -0.80 14.31
C ASN A 56 8.01 -0.43 13.49
N PHE A 57 8.04 -0.62 12.17
CA PHE A 57 6.85 -0.42 11.35
C PHE A 57 5.78 -1.48 11.71
N GLN A 58 4.62 -1.02 12.17
CA GLN A 58 3.49 -1.88 12.50
C GLN A 58 2.34 -1.65 11.52
N PHE A 59 1.87 -2.74 10.91
CA PHE A 59 0.66 -2.71 10.09
C PHE A 59 -0.55 -2.37 10.95
N ARG A 60 -1.42 -1.50 10.44
CA ARG A 60 -2.67 -1.20 11.12
C ARG A 60 -3.70 -2.30 10.90
N GLU A 61 -4.69 -2.35 11.79
CA GLU A 61 -5.84 -3.24 11.66
C GLU A 61 -6.53 -3.03 10.31
N LEU A 62 -6.84 -4.15 9.65
CA LEU A 62 -7.58 -4.16 8.39
C LEU A 62 -9.00 -3.65 8.65
N ARG A 63 -9.37 -2.53 8.02
CA ARG A 63 -10.72 -1.96 8.21
C ARG A 63 -11.72 -2.73 7.37
N LEU A 64 -12.67 -3.38 8.03
CA LEU A 64 -13.81 -4.01 7.37
C LEU A 64 -14.98 -3.03 7.30
N ILE A 65 -15.31 -2.55 6.11
CA ILE A 65 -16.49 -1.76 5.83
C ILE A 65 -17.60 -2.71 5.39
N ARG A 66 -18.56 -2.98 6.26
CA ARG A 66 -19.72 -3.83 5.94
C ARG A 66 -20.76 -3.01 5.17
N GLY A 67 -21.03 -3.40 3.93
CA GLY A 67 -22.22 -2.97 3.19
C GLY A 67 -23.29 -4.06 3.19
N GLU A 68 -24.52 -3.69 2.85
CA GLU A 68 -25.68 -4.60 2.83
C GLU A 68 -25.47 -5.84 1.93
N GLU A 69 -24.83 -5.68 0.77
CA GLU A 69 -24.59 -6.78 -0.18
C GLU A 69 -23.15 -7.32 -0.16
N LYS A 70 -22.18 -6.49 0.24
CA LYS A 70 -20.76 -6.84 0.25
C LYS A 70 -20.02 -6.13 1.38
N SER A 71 -19.12 -6.87 2.02
CA SER A 71 -18.12 -6.30 2.91
C SER A 71 -16.83 -6.00 2.14
N ILE A 72 -16.17 -4.90 2.50
CA ILE A 72 -14.94 -4.42 1.87
C ILE A 72 -13.87 -4.37 2.94
N GLU A 73 -12.78 -5.11 2.72
CA GLU A 73 -11.57 -4.98 3.51
C GLU A 73 -10.70 -3.85 2.97
N TRP A 74 -10.16 -3.02 3.86
CA TRP A 74 -9.46 -1.79 3.51
C TRP A 74 -8.15 -1.66 4.27
N TRP A 75 -7.04 -1.77 3.55
CA TRP A 75 -5.71 -1.42 4.07
C TRP A 75 -5.50 0.09 4.05
N SER A 76 -4.87 0.61 5.11
CA SER A 76 -4.44 2.00 5.09
C SER A 76 -3.50 2.25 3.91
N SER A 77 -3.50 3.46 3.39
CA SER A 77 -2.61 3.86 2.29
C SER A 77 -1.14 3.63 2.61
N LEU A 78 -0.76 3.76 3.87
CA LEU A 78 0.61 3.53 4.33
C LEU A 78 0.96 2.04 4.29
N ASP A 79 0.06 1.18 4.78
CA ASP A 79 0.27 -0.28 4.78
C ASP A 79 0.36 -0.82 3.35
N ALA A 80 -0.56 -0.38 2.47
CA ALA A 80 -0.55 -0.77 1.06
C ALA A 80 0.75 -0.34 0.37
N LEU A 81 1.32 0.81 0.74
CA LEU A 81 2.61 1.28 0.24
C LEU A 81 3.74 0.38 0.70
N VAL A 82 3.83 0.08 2.01
CA VAL A 82 4.91 -0.78 2.54
C VAL A 82 4.84 -2.18 1.95
N LEU A 83 3.64 -2.76 1.89
CA LEU A 83 3.47 -4.07 1.25
C LEU A 83 3.86 -4.05 -0.24
N LYS A 84 3.60 -2.93 -0.94
CA LYS A 84 4.05 -2.76 -2.32
C LYS A 84 5.58 -2.67 -2.42
N ALA A 85 6.24 -1.91 -1.54
CA ALA A 85 7.69 -1.80 -1.49
C ALA A 85 8.35 -3.16 -1.21
N MET A 86 7.82 -3.91 -0.23
CA MET A 86 8.23 -5.28 0.05
C MET A 86 8.10 -6.17 -1.18
N THR A 87 7.00 -6.05 -1.91
CA THR A 87 6.77 -6.87 -3.12
C THR A 87 7.75 -6.57 -4.22
N ILE A 88 8.11 -5.30 -4.43
CA ILE A 88 9.11 -4.90 -5.42
C ILE A 88 10.44 -5.61 -5.11
N VAL A 89 10.91 -5.50 -3.87
CA VAL A 89 12.20 -6.08 -3.44
C VAL A 89 12.15 -7.61 -3.43
N LEU A 90 11.09 -8.21 -2.91
CA LEU A 90 10.97 -9.67 -2.80
C LEU A 90 10.77 -10.35 -4.14
N THR A 91 10.19 -9.67 -5.15
CA THR A 91 9.97 -10.28 -6.46
C THR A 91 11.28 -10.71 -7.12
N GLU A 92 12.38 -9.98 -6.88
CA GLU A 92 13.71 -10.34 -7.41
C GLU A 92 14.27 -11.63 -6.81
N HIS A 93 13.79 -12.01 -5.62
CA HIS A 93 14.26 -13.17 -4.87
C HIS A 93 13.31 -14.37 -4.96
N LEU A 94 12.14 -14.20 -5.58
CA LEU A 94 11.09 -15.21 -5.64
C LEU A 94 11.03 -15.88 -7.01
N LYS A 95 10.69 -17.17 -7.01
CA LYS A 95 10.41 -17.91 -8.25
C LYS A 95 9.24 -17.26 -9.00
N PRO A 96 9.22 -17.29 -10.35
CA PRO A 96 8.18 -16.62 -11.16
C PRO A 96 6.74 -16.94 -10.74
N GLY A 97 6.45 -18.17 -10.31
CA GLY A 97 5.12 -18.56 -9.81
C GLY A 97 4.70 -17.88 -8.51
N ALA A 98 5.63 -17.59 -7.60
CA ALA A 98 5.35 -16.90 -6.34
C ALA A 98 5.14 -15.39 -6.54
N SER A 99 5.80 -14.78 -7.54
CA SER A 99 5.55 -13.39 -7.94
C SER A 99 4.09 -13.18 -8.39
N GLN A 100 3.51 -14.15 -9.11
CA GLN A 100 2.12 -14.07 -9.55
C GLN A 100 1.13 -14.11 -8.38
N MET A 101 1.42 -14.90 -7.34
CA MET A 101 0.61 -14.96 -6.12
C MET A 101 0.61 -13.61 -5.40
N LEU A 102 1.78 -12.98 -5.24
CA LEU A 102 1.87 -11.65 -4.63
C LEU A 102 1.07 -10.63 -5.45
N LYS A 103 1.25 -10.58 -6.77
CA LYS A 103 0.45 -9.71 -7.65
C LYS A 103 -1.06 -9.91 -7.46
N ASN A 104 -1.52 -11.15 -7.28
CA ASN A 104 -2.93 -11.47 -7.09
C ASN A 104 -3.47 -11.06 -5.71
N ILE A 105 -2.67 -11.17 -4.64
CA ILE A 105 -3.03 -10.71 -3.29
C ILE A 105 -3.31 -9.21 -3.30
N PHE A 106 -2.46 -8.41 -3.98
CA PHE A 106 -2.69 -6.97 -4.13
C PHE A 106 -3.90 -6.61 -5.00
N CYS A 107 -4.24 -7.44 -6.00
CA CYS A 107 -5.42 -7.23 -6.84
C CYS A 107 -6.74 -7.64 -6.15
N HIS A 108 -6.73 -8.65 -5.26
CA HIS A 108 -7.95 -9.07 -4.56
C HIS A 108 -8.38 -8.04 -3.50
N CYS A 109 -7.42 -7.38 -2.86
CA CYS A 109 -7.66 -6.49 -1.73
C CYS A 109 -8.37 -5.16 -2.07
N GLU A 110 -8.63 -4.87 -3.35
CA GLU A 110 -9.20 -3.58 -3.79
C GLU A 110 -10.46 -3.73 -4.64
N ARG A 111 -11.03 -4.95 -4.76
CA ARG A 111 -12.07 -5.23 -5.76
C ARG A 111 -13.42 -4.53 -5.54
N ASN A 112 -13.69 -3.87 -4.40
CA ASN A 112 -15.04 -3.40 -4.08
C ASN A 112 -15.20 -1.89 -3.76
N VAL A 113 -14.14 -1.07 -3.81
CA VAL A 113 -14.25 0.36 -3.40
C VAL A 113 -14.80 1.28 -4.51
N MET A 114 -14.55 0.96 -5.77
CA MET A 114 -14.82 1.88 -6.89
C MET A 114 -16.31 1.98 -7.29
N GLU A 115 -17.18 1.07 -6.86
CA GLU A 115 -18.61 1.10 -7.26
C GLU A 115 -19.47 2.08 -6.45
N ARG A 116 -19.05 2.52 -5.26
CA ARG A 116 -19.84 3.45 -4.43
C ARG A 116 -19.45 4.92 -4.54
N SER A 117 -18.23 5.26 -4.96
CA SER A 117 -17.86 6.68 -5.14
C SER A 117 -18.51 7.35 -6.36
N ASN A 118 -19.15 6.57 -7.25
CA ASN A 118 -19.85 7.09 -8.42
C ASN A 118 -21.39 7.00 -8.34
N ARG A 119 -21.95 6.66 -7.16
CA ARG A 119 -23.37 6.90 -6.86
C ARG A 119 -23.47 8.04 -5.85
N LYS A 120 -23.43 9.26 -6.36
CA LYS A 120 -24.03 10.40 -5.67
C LYS A 120 -24.88 11.18 -6.68
N VAL A 121 -26.14 11.34 -6.28
CA VAL A 121 -27.29 12.03 -6.90
C VAL A 121 -28.03 11.18 -7.92
#